data_AF-A0A3M1GWN7-F1
#
_entry.id   AF-A0A3M1GWN7-F1
#
_cell.length_a   1.000
_cell.length_b   1.000
_cell.length_c   1.000
_cell.angle_alpha   90.00
_cell.angle_beta   90.00
_cell.angle_gamma   90.00
#
_symmetry.space_group_name_H-M   'P 1'
#
loop_
_entity.id
_entity.type
_entity.pdbx_description
1 polymer ?
#
loop_
_entity_poly.entity_id
_entity_poly.type
_entity_poly.pdbx_seq_one_letter_code
_entity_poly.pdbx_strand_id
1 'polypeptide(L)'
;MGKLLCRIELRRTPGDGIRVLVEDADGKRSQQLQLDGERIYTEVSDGEKTSTIVQGPDTVEIQCGTFRLQADTIDCRAAKKIVQHSDGTLKLDASGDSTIQSAAGLTLEAGSKVLLKGSKLTLDGGASAELQAAQVKIAGKATLALEAAQIKMAATAKVDVSGPIGSFAGTAQTAIGGGAMTQLKGGIVQLQGVLKMG
;
A
#
# COMPACT_ATOMS: atom_id res chain seq x y z
N MET A 1 -1.28 0.89 52.18
CA MET A 1 -2.15 0.16 51.22
C MET A 1 -3.53 0.76 51.31
N GLY A 2 -4.04 1.41 50.25
CA GLY A 2 -5.43 1.88 50.21
C GLY A 2 -6.39 0.70 50.17
N LYS A 3 -7.55 0.81 50.82
CA LYS A 3 -8.60 -0.23 50.77
C LYS A 3 -9.32 -0.14 49.43
N LEU A 4 -9.50 -1.28 48.76
CA LEU A 4 -10.38 -1.39 47.61
C LEU A 4 -11.79 -1.75 48.08
N LEU A 5 -12.80 -1.17 47.47
CA LEU A 5 -14.20 -1.52 47.66
C LEU A 5 -14.61 -2.49 46.55
N CYS A 6 -14.99 -3.71 46.94
CA CYS A 6 -15.50 -4.71 46.01
C CYS A 6 -17.01 -4.86 46.19
N ARG A 7 -17.76 -4.80 45.09
CA ARG A 7 -19.21 -5.04 45.07
C ARG A 7 -19.55 -6.11 44.03
N ILE A 8 -20.36 -7.06 44.45
CA ILE A 8 -20.95 -8.08 43.56
C ILE A 8 -22.46 -7.88 43.59
N GLU A 9 -23.05 -7.61 42.43
CA GLU A 9 -24.50 -7.47 42.27
C GLU A 9 -25.01 -8.63 41.41
N LEU A 10 -25.95 -9.39 41.96
CA LEU A 10 -26.69 -10.42 41.22
C LEU A 10 -28.09 -9.88 40.96
N ARG A 11 -28.39 -9.57 39.71
CA ARG A 11 -29.70 -9.08 39.31
C ARG A 11 -30.40 -10.12 38.45
N ARG A 12 -31.64 -10.45 38.82
CA ARG A 12 -32.49 -11.39 38.09
C ARG A 12 -33.23 -10.74 36.92
N THR A 13 -33.07 -9.44 36.72
CA THR A 13 -33.65 -8.73 35.58
C THR A 13 -32.94 -9.15 34.29
N PRO A 14 -33.67 -9.50 33.23
CA PRO A 14 -33.08 -9.72 31.90
C PRO A 14 -32.22 -8.51 31.50
N GLY A 15 -30.98 -8.74 31.06
CA GLY A 15 -30.05 -7.69 30.64
C GLY A 15 -29.21 -7.04 31.75
N ASP A 16 -29.46 -7.33 33.04
CA ASP A 16 -28.61 -6.84 34.14
C ASP A 16 -27.56 -7.88 34.58
N GLY A 17 -27.99 -9.15 34.67
CA GLY A 17 -27.16 -10.30 35.01
C GLY A 17 -26.26 -10.13 36.24
N ILE A 18 -25.00 -10.57 36.11
CA ILE A 18 -23.99 -10.49 37.19
C ILE A 18 -23.05 -9.32 36.91
N ARG A 19 -22.86 -8.44 37.89
CA ARG A 19 -21.87 -7.36 37.85
C ARG A 19 -20.88 -7.48 39.00
N VAL A 20 -19.60 -7.43 38.68
CA VAL A 20 -18.49 -7.32 39.63
C VAL A 20 -17.84 -5.95 39.41
N LEU A 21 -17.79 -5.14 40.47
CA LEU A 21 -17.20 -3.80 40.46
C LEU A 21 -16.14 -3.71 41.57
N VAL A 22 -14.95 -3.25 41.21
CA VAL A 22 -13.86 -2.95 42.13
C VAL A 22 -13.46 -1.49 41.96
N GLU A 23 -13.52 -0.73 43.04
CA GLU A 23 -13.23 0.71 43.03
C GLU A 23 -12.21 1.07 44.12
N ASP A 24 -11.44 2.13 43.89
CA ASP A 24 -10.70 2.78 44.97
C ASP A 24 -11.63 3.51 45.95
N ALA A 25 -11.08 3.94 47.09
CA ALA A 25 -11.86 4.60 48.14
C ALA A 25 -12.59 5.86 47.67
N ASP A 26 -12.06 6.53 46.64
CA ASP A 26 -12.58 7.78 46.11
C ASP A 26 -13.48 7.57 44.87
N GLY A 27 -13.64 6.32 44.40
CA GLY A 27 -14.40 5.96 43.19
C GLY A 27 -13.77 6.48 41.88
N LYS A 28 -12.51 6.90 41.89
CA LYS A 28 -11.84 7.48 40.70
C LYS A 28 -11.28 6.41 39.79
N ARG A 29 -10.82 5.30 40.35
CA ARG A 29 -10.36 4.13 39.60
C ARG A 29 -11.35 3.00 39.75
N SER A 30 -11.78 2.42 38.64
CA SER A 30 -12.76 1.34 38.63
C SER A 30 -12.36 0.21 37.68
N GLN A 31 -12.76 -1.00 38.05
CA GLN A 31 -12.70 -2.19 37.20
C GLN A 31 -14.05 -2.87 37.27
N GLN A 32 -14.64 -3.14 36.10
CA GLN A 32 -15.95 -3.76 36.01
C GLN A 32 -15.90 -4.99 35.10
N LEU A 33 -16.57 -6.05 35.55
CA LEU A 33 -16.97 -7.19 34.72
C LEU A 33 -18.49 -7.32 34.80
N GLN A 34 -19.16 -7.48 33.66
CA GLN A 34 -20.58 -7.76 33.59
C GLN A 34 -20.88 -8.92 32.64
N LEU A 35 -21.75 -9.82 33.11
CA LEU A 35 -22.28 -10.97 32.38
C LEU A 35 -23.81 -10.81 32.36
N ASP A 36 -24.36 -10.25 31.29
CA ASP A 36 -25.78 -9.83 31.22
C ASP A 36 -26.70 -10.80 30.44
N GLY A 37 -26.12 -11.83 29.84
CA GLY A 37 -26.82 -12.82 29.00
C GLY A 37 -26.83 -12.47 27.51
N GLU A 38 -26.45 -11.26 27.14
CA GLU A 38 -26.29 -10.82 25.75
C GLU A 38 -24.81 -10.63 25.38
N ARG A 39 -24.00 -10.19 26.35
CA ARG A 39 -22.57 -9.92 26.18
C ARG A 39 -21.78 -10.14 27.46
N ILE A 40 -20.47 -10.25 27.27
CA ILE A 40 -19.47 -10.08 28.33
C ILE A 40 -18.87 -8.69 28.16
N TYR A 41 -18.98 -7.87 29.20
CA TYR A 41 -18.46 -6.51 29.21
C TYR A 41 -17.37 -6.37 30.28
N THR A 42 -16.21 -5.89 29.88
CA THR A 42 -15.10 -5.56 30.80
C THR A 42 -14.70 -4.11 30.61
N GLU A 43 -14.52 -3.38 31.71
CA GLU A 43 -14.08 -1.98 31.72
C GLU A 43 -12.99 -1.76 32.76
N VAL A 44 -12.02 -0.92 32.42
CA VAL A 44 -11.07 -0.34 33.36
C VAL A 44 -11.02 1.16 33.13
N SER A 45 -11.16 1.94 34.21
CA SER A 45 -11.08 3.40 34.19
C SER A 45 -10.14 3.92 35.28
N ASP A 46 -9.41 5.00 34.97
CA ASP A 46 -8.63 5.77 35.95
C ASP A 46 -9.25 7.14 36.30
N GLY A 47 -10.47 7.39 35.82
CA GLY A 47 -11.21 8.64 35.98
C GLY A 47 -11.03 9.61 34.81
N GLU A 48 -10.01 9.41 33.96
CA GLU A 48 -9.76 10.21 32.76
C GLU A 48 -9.81 9.36 31.49
N LYS A 49 -9.27 8.14 31.55
CA LYS A 49 -9.14 7.20 30.43
C LYS A 49 -9.87 5.92 30.76
N THR A 50 -10.49 5.36 29.74
CA THR A 50 -11.22 4.10 29.83
C THR A 50 -10.75 3.16 28.73
N SER A 51 -10.65 1.87 29.05
CA SER A 51 -10.62 0.81 28.04
C SER A 51 -11.72 -0.19 28.27
N THR A 52 -12.34 -0.66 27.18
CA THR A 52 -13.41 -1.65 27.22
C THR A 52 -13.09 -2.85 26.33
N ILE A 53 -13.60 -4.01 26.74
CA ILE A 53 -13.73 -5.20 25.90
C ILE A 53 -15.19 -5.63 25.96
N VAL A 54 -15.83 -5.69 24.79
CA VAL A 54 -17.22 -6.11 24.65
C VAL A 54 -17.27 -7.32 23.74
N GLN A 55 -17.67 -8.46 24.30
CA GLN A 55 -17.82 -9.70 23.56
C GLN A 55 -19.29 -10.06 23.44
N GLY A 56 -19.82 -10.05 22.22
CA GLY A 56 -21.12 -10.61 21.87
C GLY A 56 -20.98 -12.03 21.31
N PRO A 57 -22.08 -12.64 20.85
CA PRO A 57 -22.04 -13.99 20.26
C PRO A 57 -21.20 -14.04 18.97
N ASP A 58 -21.20 -12.97 18.18
CA ASP A 58 -20.54 -12.91 16.86
C ASP A 58 -19.48 -11.81 16.78
N THR A 59 -19.17 -11.12 17.88
CA THR A 59 -18.30 -9.94 17.88
C THR A 59 -17.39 -9.89 19.11
N VAL A 60 -16.20 -9.33 18.91
CA VAL A 60 -15.33 -8.87 19.99
C VAL A 60 -14.86 -7.47 19.62
N GLU A 61 -15.17 -6.50 20.45
CA GLU A 61 -14.78 -5.11 20.27
C GLU A 61 -13.86 -4.66 21.41
N ILE A 62 -12.75 -4.02 21.06
CA ILE A 62 -11.77 -3.48 22.02
C ILE A 62 -11.65 -1.99 21.76
N GLN A 63 -12.02 -1.17 22.73
CA GLN A 63 -11.83 0.29 22.66
C GLN A 63 -10.80 0.70 23.71
N CYS A 64 -9.75 1.39 23.30
CA CYS A 64 -8.71 1.87 24.21
C CYS A 64 -7.88 2.98 23.54
N GLY A 65 -7.10 3.72 24.34
CA GLY A 65 -6.17 4.72 23.81
C GLY A 65 -4.92 4.13 23.12
N THR A 66 -4.47 2.94 23.52
CA THR A 66 -3.32 2.27 22.89
C THR A 66 -3.46 0.77 23.03
N PHE A 67 -3.48 0.07 21.90
CA PHE A 67 -3.45 -1.39 21.84
C PHE A 67 -2.07 -1.87 21.37
N ARG A 68 -1.40 -2.72 22.15
CA ARG A 68 -0.10 -3.33 21.80
C ARG A 68 -0.23 -4.83 21.85
N LEU A 69 0.13 -5.49 20.75
CA LEU A 69 0.17 -6.94 20.63
C LEU A 69 1.61 -7.36 20.34
N GLN A 70 2.22 -8.12 21.25
CA GLN A 70 3.57 -8.64 21.11
C GLN A 70 3.52 -10.16 21.30
N ALA A 71 3.90 -10.89 20.26
CA ALA A 71 3.91 -12.34 20.24
C ALA A 71 4.94 -12.83 19.21
N ASP A 72 5.38 -14.09 19.34
CA ASP A 72 6.25 -14.72 18.35
C ASP A 72 5.56 -14.88 16.98
N THR A 73 4.25 -15.09 16.98
CA THR A 73 3.44 -15.20 15.76
C THR A 73 2.05 -14.62 15.98
N ILE A 74 1.57 -13.86 15.00
CA ILE A 74 0.20 -13.35 14.91
C ILE A 74 -0.34 -13.78 13.55
N ASP A 75 -1.41 -14.56 13.53
CA ASP A 75 -2.08 -15.04 12.30
C ASP A 75 -3.51 -14.49 12.27
N CYS A 76 -3.80 -13.61 11.30
CA CYS A 76 -5.09 -12.95 11.14
C CYS A 76 -5.76 -13.44 9.85
N ARG A 77 -6.85 -14.22 9.98
CA ARG A 77 -7.59 -14.78 8.84
C ARG A 77 -9.06 -14.37 8.89
N ALA A 78 -9.62 -14.01 7.74
CA ALA A 78 -11.06 -13.80 7.59
C ALA A 78 -11.55 -14.45 6.29
N ALA A 79 -12.68 -15.14 6.35
CA ALA A 79 -13.27 -15.81 5.18
C ALA A 79 -13.86 -14.82 4.15
N LYS A 80 -14.18 -13.60 4.58
CA LYS A 80 -14.84 -12.59 3.74
C LYS A 80 -13.96 -11.37 3.49
N LYS A 81 -13.50 -10.70 4.55
CA LYS A 81 -12.83 -9.40 4.45
C LYS A 81 -11.96 -9.12 5.68
N ILE A 82 -10.81 -8.49 5.45
CA ILE A 82 -10.03 -7.78 6.47
C ILE A 82 -9.95 -6.32 6.02
N VAL A 83 -10.12 -5.38 6.94
CA VAL A 83 -10.00 -3.94 6.65
C VAL A 83 -9.13 -3.29 7.71
N GLN A 84 -8.18 -2.47 7.27
CA GLN A 84 -7.35 -1.65 8.16
C GLN A 84 -7.61 -0.18 7.83
N HIS A 85 -8.06 0.57 8.82
CA HIS A 85 -8.30 2.01 8.72
C HIS A 85 -7.45 2.74 9.75
N SER A 86 -6.82 3.84 9.33
CA SER A 86 -6.08 4.75 10.19
C SER A 86 -6.28 6.16 9.66
N ASP A 87 -6.77 7.07 10.51
CA ASP A 87 -6.90 8.49 10.17
C ASP A 87 -5.55 9.22 10.16
N GLY A 88 -4.54 8.60 10.76
CA GLY A 88 -3.17 9.09 10.80
C GLY A 88 -2.27 8.31 9.85
N THR A 89 -1.29 7.61 10.41
CA THR A 89 -0.30 6.83 9.66
C THR A 89 -0.53 5.34 9.86
N LEU A 90 -0.42 4.57 8.78
CA LEU A 90 -0.23 3.12 8.81
C LEU A 90 1.20 2.81 8.37
N LYS A 91 2.00 2.21 9.26
CA LYS A 91 3.38 1.80 8.98
C LYS A 91 3.49 0.28 9.04
N LEU A 92 3.96 -0.33 7.95
CA LEU A 92 4.34 -1.74 7.89
C LEU A 92 5.87 -1.80 7.82
N ASP A 93 6.50 -2.36 8.83
CA ASP A 93 7.96 -2.40 8.98
C ASP A 93 8.38 -3.82 9.34
N ALA A 94 9.26 -4.41 8.54
CA ALA A 94 9.75 -5.76 8.72
C ALA A 94 11.27 -5.77 8.50
N SER A 95 11.99 -6.45 9.38
CA SER A 95 13.44 -6.67 9.22
C SER A 95 13.76 -7.76 8.19
N GLY A 96 12.82 -8.68 7.97
CA GLY A 96 12.86 -9.70 6.92
C GLY A 96 11.94 -9.37 5.75
N ASP A 97 11.57 -10.40 4.99
CA ASP A 97 10.73 -10.25 3.80
C ASP A 97 9.29 -9.84 4.15
N SER A 98 8.69 -9.02 3.29
CA SER A 98 7.26 -8.70 3.29
C SER A 98 6.66 -9.10 1.94
N THR A 99 5.56 -9.85 1.97
CA THR A 99 4.86 -10.30 0.76
C THR A 99 3.42 -9.82 0.76
N ILE A 100 2.96 -9.28 -0.37
CA ILE A 100 1.56 -8.94 -0.62
C ILE A 100 1.13 -9.69 -1.87
N GLN A 101 0.14 -10.57 -1.75
CA GLN A 101 -0.36 -11.40 -2.84
C GLN A 101 -1.88 -11.27 -2.94
N SER A 102 -2.37 -11.16 -4.17
CA SER A 102 -3.81 -11.20 -4.48
C SER A 102 -4.00 -12.10 -5.70
N ALA A 103 -5.00 -12.99 -5.64
CA ALA A 103 -5.33 -13.88 -6.74
C ALA A 103 -6.13 -13.20 -7.86
N ALA A 104 -6.75 -12.05 -7.58
CA ALA A 104 -7.60 -11.34 -8.53
C ALA A 104 -6.96 -10.03 -8.99
N GLY A 105 -6.74 -9.10 -8.06
CA GLY A 105 -6.18 -7.78 -8.38
C GLY A 105 -5.59 -7.09 -7.15
N LEU A 106 -4.61 -6.23 -7.39
CA LEU A 106 -3.97 -5.38 -6.38
C LEU A 106 -4.02 -3.93 -6.86
N THR A 107 -4.64 -3.06 -6.07
CA THR A 107 -4.74 -1.63 -6.35
C THR A 107 -3.97 -0.85 -5.30
N LEU A 108 -3.09 0.06 -5.74
CA LEU A 108 -2.37 0.98 -4.86
C LEU A 108 -2.70 2.42 -5.30
N GLU A 109 -3.39 3.15 -4.44
CA GLU A 109 -3.78 4.54 -4.67
C GLU A 109 -3.15 5.45 -3.61
N ALA A 110 -2.62 6.58 -4.05
CA ALA A 110 -2.08 7.61 -3.17
C ALA A 110 -2.44 9.00 -3.72
N GLY A 111 -2.91 9.88 -2.84
CA GLY A 111 -3.32 11.24 -3.25
C GLY A 111 -2.17 12.16 -3.66
N SER A 112 -0.91 11.78 -3.43
CA SER A 112 0.23 12.64 -3.79
C SER A 112 1.44 11.89 -4.34
N LYS A 113 1.85 10.80 -3.68
CA LYS A 113 3.09 10.11 -4.05
C LYS A 113 3.06 8.63 -3.71
N VAL A 114 3.54 7.82 -4.64
CA VAL A 114 3.99 6.45 -4.40
C VAL A 114 5.51 6.42 -4.59
N LEU A 115 6.25 5.84 -3.64
CA LEU A 115 7.71 5.74 -3.69
C LEU A 115 8.15 4.29 -3.52
N LEU A 116 8.69 3.70 -4.58
CA LEU A 116 9.30 2.38 -4.56
C LEU A 116 10.82 2.52 -4.63
N LYS A 117 11.52 1.91 -3.68
CA LYS A 117 12.98 1.89 -3.61
C LYS A 117 13.46 0.47 -3.35
N GLY A 118 14.55 0.11 -3.99
CA GLY A 118 15.22 -1.17 -3.83
C GLY A 118 16.48 -1.20 -4.68
N SER A 119 17.38 -2.14 -4.40
CA SER A 119 18.52 -2.41 -5.26
C SER A 119 18.09 -3.00 -6.62
N LYS A 120 16.95 -3.70 -6.64
CA LYS A 120 16.30 -4.26 -7.84
C LYS A 120 14.80 -4.00 -7.76
N LEU A 121 14.22 -3.60 -8.89
CA LEU A 121 12.78 -3.52 -9.10
C LEU A 121 12.45 -4.35 -10.34
N THR A 122 11.48 -5.25 -10.22
CA THR A 122 11.00 -6.10 -11.32
C THR A 122 9.49 -5.97 -11.42
N LEU A 123 9.01 -5.69 -12.62
CA LEU A 123 7.58 -5.60 -12.95
C LEU A 123 7.35 -6.59 -14.10
N ASP A 124 6.59 -7.64 -13.82
CA ASP A 124 6.28 -8.71 -14.78
C ASP A 124 4.76 -8.81 -14.94
N GLY A 125 4.27 -8.38 -16.10
CA GLY A 125 2.85 -8.35 -16.43
C GLY A 125 2.58 -9.29 -17.59
N GLY A 126 1.65 -10.23 -17.42
CA GLY A 126 1.39 -11.27 -18.43
C GLY A 126 0.71 -10.79 -19.71
N ALA A 127 -0.10 -9.72 -19.65
CA ALA A 127 -0.87 -9.22 -20.79
C ALA A 127 -0.43 -7.82 -21.26
N SER A 128 -0.39 -6.85 -20.34
CA SER A 128 0.02 -5.48 -20.64
C SER A 128 0.56 -4.78 -19.39
N ALA A 129 1.28 -3.69 -19.61
CA ALA A 129 1.65 -2.71 -18.59
C ALA A 129 1.46 -1.32 -19.19
N GLU A 130 0.68 -0.47 -18.51
CA GLU A 130 0.37 0.89 -18.97
C GLU A 130 0.92 1.92 -17.99
N LEU A 131 1.56 2.96 -18.54
CA LEU A 131 2.06 4.09 -17.76
C LEU A 131 1.49 5.39 -18.34
N GLN A 132 0.52 5.96 -17.63
CA GLN A 132 -0.17 7.18 -18.03
C GLN A 132 0.12 8.28 -17.01
N ALA A 133 0.72 9.38 -17.45
CA ALA A 133 0.98 10.55 -16.64
C ALA A 133 1.15 11.78 -17.55
N ALA A 134 0.93 12.98 -17.01
CA ALA A 134 1.24 14.22 -17.71
C ALA A 134 2.73 14.32 -18.09
N GLN A 135 3.60 13.73 -17.28
CA GLN A 135 5.03 13.59 -17.56
C GLN A 135 5.54 12.25 -17.05
N VAL A 136 6.29 11.55 -17.90
CA VAL A 136 7.02 10.33 -17.54
C VAL A 136 8.51 10.59 -17.73
N LYS A 137 9.32 10.29 -16.70
CA LYS A 137 10.79 10.37 -16.77
C LYS A 137 11.37 9.00 -16.44
N ILE A 138 12.08 8.41 -17.40
CA ILE A 138 12.83 7.16 -17.25
C ILE A 138 14.31 7.51 -17.38
N ALA A 139 15.12 7.14 -16.38
CA ALA A 139 16.55 7.44 -16.36
C ALA A 139 17.36 6.20 -15.99
N GLY A 140 18.05 5.63 -16.98
CA GLY A 140 19.07 4.59 -16.78
C GLY A 140 20.44 5.23 -16.63
N LYS A 141 21.20 4.90 -15.57
CA LYS A 141 22.56 5.42 -15.38
C LYS A 141 23.60 4.70 -16.24
N ALA A 142 23.45 3.39 -16.40
CA ALA A 142 24.37 2.56 -17.18
C ALA A 142 23.77 2.18 -18.54
N THR A 143 22.54 1.63 -18.52
CA THR A 143 21.85 1.15 -19.72
C THR A 143 20.34 1.30 -19.53
N LEU A 144 19.65 1.56 -20.64
CA LEU A 144 18.22 1.39 -20.79
C LEU A 144 18.01 0.47 -22.00
N ALA A 145 17.49 -0.73 -21.77
CA ALA A 145 17.18 -1.71 -22.82
C ALA A 145 15.66 -1.78 -23.02
N LEU A 146 15.23 -1.81 -24.27
CA LEU A 146 13.83 -1.99 -24.67
C LEU A 146 13.78 -3.15 -25.66
N GLU A 147 13.33 -4.30 -25.19
CA GLU A 147 13.25 -5.54 -25.98
C GLU A 147 11.78 -5.89 -26.21
N ALA A 148 11.35 -5.81 -27.46
CA ALA A 148 10.00 -6.15 -27.88
C ALA A 148 9.99 -6.50 -29.37
N ALA A 149 8.99 -7.26 -29.82
CA ALA A 149 8.78 -7.49 -31.25
C ALA A 149 8.54 -6.17 -32.02
N GLN A 150 7.98 -5.16 -31.35
CA GLN A 150 7.79 -3.83 -31.90
C GLN A 150 7.85 -2.78 -30.78
N ILE A 151 8.52 -1.65 -31.08
CA ILE A 151 8.44 -0.43 -30.27
C ILE A 151 7.82 0.66 -31.15
N LYS A 152 6.67 1.20 -30.71
CA LYS A 152 6.00 2.31 -31.39
C LYS A 152 6.12 3.58 -30.55
N MET A 153 6.74 4.61 -31.11
CA MET A 153 6.83 5.94 -30.51
C MET A 153 6.07 6.95 -31.37
N ALA A 154 5.07 7.61 -30.80
CA ALA A 154 4.28 8.63 -31.48
C ALA A 154 4.28 9.92 -30.67
N ALA A 155 5.22 10.81 -30.95
CA ALA A 155 5.26 12.14 -30.34
C ALA A 155 4.57 13.15 -31.25
N THR A 156 3.73 14.01 -30.67
CA THR A 156 3.02 15.07 -31.41
C THR A 156 3.88 16.31 -31.63
N ALA A 157 4.84 16.58 -30.75
CA ALA A 157 5.74 17.74 -30.84
C ALA A 157 7.15 17.38 -31.29
N LYS A 158 7.84 16.48 -30.57
CA LYS A 158 9.26 16.19 -30.80
C LYS A 158 9.66 14.85 -30.19
N VAL A 159 10.55 14.15 -30.88
CA VAL A 159 11.40 13.10 -30.29
C VAL A 159 12.84 13.58 -30.38
N ASP A 160 13.52 13.65 -29.24
CA ASP A 160 14.95 13.97 -29.17
C ASP A 160 15.75 12.73 -28.78
N VAL A 161 16.72 12.38 -29.62
CA VAL A 161 17.71 11.34 -29.33
C VAL A 161 19.08 12.00 -29.35
N SER A 162 19.64 12.21 -28.17
CA SER A 162 20.92 12.90 -27.98
C SER A 162 21.89 12.00 -27.24
N GLY A 163 23.07 11.81 -27.81
CA GLY A 163 24.16 11.05 -27.26
C GLY A 163 25.39 11.17 -28.17
N PRO A 164 26.58 10.76 -27.71
CA PRO A 164 27.78 10.80 -28.54
C PRO A 164 27.67 9.87 -29.77
N ILE A 165 26.84 8.82 -29.68
CA ILE A 165 26.58 7.86 -30.75
C ILE A 165 25.09 7.49 -30.72
N GLY A 166 24.43 7.56 -31.87
CA GLY A 166 23.13 6.95 -32.11
C GLY A 166 23.23 6.00 -33.31
N SER A 167 22.70 4.79 -33.19
CA SER A 167 22.70 3.80 -34.26
C SER A 167 21.28 3.32 -34.55
N PHE A 168 20.90 3.30 -35.82
CA PHE A 168 19.61 2.84 -36.30
C PHE A 168 19.84 1.82 -37.43
N ALA A 169 19.83 0.53 -37.08
CA ALA A 169 20.07 -0.56 -38.03
C ALA A 169 18.77 -1.34 -38.28
N GLY A 170 18.14 -1.11 -39.44
CA GLY A 170 17.04 -1.92 -39.94
C GLY A 170 17.56 -3.02 -40.85
N THR A 171 17.18 -4.28 -40.62
CA THR A 171 17.59 -5.41 -41.46
C THR A 171 16.87 -5.47 -42.81
N ALA A 172 15.67 -4.90 -42.88
CA ALA A 172 14.89 -4.77 -44.12
C ALA A 172 14.91 -3.33 -44.67
N GLN A 173 14.53 -2.35 -43.85
CA GLN A 173 14.48 -0.94 -44.23
C GLN A 173 14.49 -0.05 -42.98
N THR A 174 15.18 1.09 -43.06
CA THR A 174 14.95 2.24 -42.17
C THR A 174 14.34 3.36 -43.01
N ALA A 175 13.08 3.71 -42.74
CA ALA A 175 12.38 4.78 -43.45
C ALA A 175 12.35 6.06 -42.60
N ILE A 176 12.81 7.18 -43.15
CA ILE A 176 12.73 8.50 -42.55
C ILE A 176 11.92 9.38 -43.50
N GLY A 177 10.69 9.71 -43.09
CA GLY A 177 9.81 10.61 -43.83
C GLY A 177 9.68 11.95 -43.13
N GLY A 178 9.90 13.04 -43.86
CA GLY A 178 9.61 14.39 -43.40
C GLY A 178 8.55 15.03 -44.29
N GLY A 179 7.49 15.59 -43.70
CA GLY A 179 6.44 16.29 -44.46
C GLY A 179 6.93 17.58 -45.14
N ALA A 180 8.03 18.17 -44.65
CA ALA A 180 8.61 19.39 -45.20
C ALA A 180 10.12 19.29 -45.49
N MET A 181 10.93 18.70 -44.59
CA MET A 181 12.39 18.61 -44.74
C MET A 181 12.99 17.51 -43.86
N THR A 182 14.01 16.82 -44.37
CA THR A 182 14.92 15.98 -43.57
C THR A 182 16.32 16.56 -43.67
N GLN A 183 17.01 16.82 -42.56
CA GLN A 183 18.37 17.36 -42.55
C GLN A 183 19.36 16.34 -41.98
N LEU A 184 20.48 16.14 -42.68
CA LEU A 184 21.63 15.37 -42.21
C LEU A 184 22.82 16.34 -42.11
N LYS A 185 23.38 16.50 -40.91
CA LYS A 185 24.54 17.36 -40.65
C LYS A 185 25.64 16.53 -39.99
N GLY A 186 26.81 16.46 -40.63
CA GLY A 186 27.98 15.75 -40.13
C GLY A 186 29.21 16.10 -40.95
N GLY A 187 30.42 15.91 -40.38
CA GLY A 187 31.67 16.15 -41.11
C GLY A 187 31.87 15.22 -42.31
N ILE A 188 31.26 14.02 -42.28
CA ILE A 188 31.22 13.03 -43.36
C ILE A 188 29.84 12.37 -43.36
N VAL A 189 29.20 12.27 -44.53
CA VAL A 189 27.98 11.48 -44.75
C VAL A 189 28.29 10.46 -45.84
N GLN A 190 28.24 9.16 -45.50
CA GLN A 190 28.50 8.08 -46.45
C GLN A 190 27.19 7.37 -46.79
N LEU A 191 26.84 7.34 -48.08
CA LEU A 191 25.70 6.61 -48.61
C LEU A 191 26.23 5.44 -49.45
N GLN A 192 25.70 4.24 -49.23
CA GLN A 192 26.01 3.07 -50.04
C GLN A 192 24.74 2.63 -50.78
N GLY A 193 24.84 2.38 -52.09
CA GLY A 193 23.72 2.04 -52.97
C GLY A 193 23.30 3.20 -53.90
N VAL A 194 22.09 3.08 -54.48
CA VAL A 194 21.57 4.07 -55.43
C VAL A 194 20.83 5.18 -54.66
N LEU A 195 21.34 6.40 -54.75
CA LEU A 195 20.59 7.59 -54.34
C LEU A 195 19.66 8.01 -55.47
N LYS A 196 18.35 7.95 -55.24
CA LYS A 196 17.35 8.55 -56.13
C LYS A 196 16.89 9.86 -55.52
N MET A 197 17.18 10.98 -56.18
CA MET A 197 16.64 12.29 -55.83
C MET A 197 15.42 12.53 -56.71
N GLY A 198 14.27 12.74 -56.07
CA GLY A 198 13.04 13.20 -56.70
C GLY A 198 12.83 14.68 -56.46
#